data_AF-A0A3P9MZZ2-F1
#
_entry.id   AF-A0A3P9MZZ2-F1
#
_cell.length_a   1.000
_cell.length_b   1.000
_cell.length_c   1.000
_cell.angle_alpha   90.00
_cell.angle_beta   90.00
_cell.angle_gamma   90.00
#
_symmetry.space_group_name_H-M   'P 1'
#
loop_
_entity.id
_entity.type
_entity.pdbx_description
1 polymer ?
#
loop_
_entity_poly.entity_id
_entity_poly.type
_entity_poly.pdbx_seq_one_letter_code
_entity_poly.pdbx_strand_id
1 'polypeptide(L)'
;SSKTLSSVSVESLSCNKCSFSLLGNCLNAVNETCPSTSNVCYTGRGCRENATGCDATTPDTMLGVTYNTKITCCSTESCNPITLSLGH
;
A
#
# COMPACT_ATOMS: atom_id res chain seq x y z
N SER A 1 -14.39 -17.00 37.31
CA SER A 1 -14.63 -17.03 35.86
C SER A 1 -13.85 -15.88 35.25
N SER A 2 -12.65 -16.16 34.73
CA SER A 2 -11.80 -15.14 34.10
C SER A 2 -12.43 -14.78 32.75
N LYS A 3 -13.10 -13.64 32.70
CA LYS A 3 -13.69 -13.11 31.47
C LYS A 3 -12.52 -12.70 30.57
N THR A 4 -12.29 -13.49 29.53
CA THR A 4 -11.26 -13.28 28.51
C THR A 4 -11.25 -11.80 28.11
N LEU A 5 -10.16 -11.12 28.44
CA LEU A 5 -9.81 -9.85 27.85
C LEU A 5 -9.61 -10.15 26.37
N SER A 6 -10.59 -9.80 25.54
CA SER A 6 -10.38 -9.74 24.09
C SER A 6 -9.32 -8.66 23.86
N SER A 7 -8.05 -9.02 23.94
CA SER A 7 -7.01 -8.34 23.22
C SER A 7 -7.36 -8.53 21.76
N VAL A 8 -8.13 -7.60 21.21
CA VAL A 8 -8.03 -7.31 19.79
C VAL A 8 -6.57 -6.90 19.61
N SER A 9 -5.73 -7.87 19.26
CA SER A 9 -4.49 -7.54 18.58
C SER A 9 -5.00 -6.95 17.28
N VAL A 10 -5.08 -5.62 17.21
CA VAL A 10 -4.94 -4.99 15.92
C VAL A 10 -3.55 -5.42 15.49
N GLU A 11 -3.48 -6.48 14.70
CA GLU A 11 -2.27 -6.81 13.96
C GLU A 11 -1.88 -5.51 13.27
N SER A 12 -0.78 -4.93 13.73
CA SER A 12 -0.27 -3.68 13.20
C SER A 12 0.26 -4.00 11.82
N LEU A 13 -0.59 -3.87 10.81
CA LEU A 13 -0.25 -4.15 9.43
C LEU A 13 0.92 -3.26 9.02
N SER A 14 2.02 -3.82 8.55
CA SER A 14 3.08 -3.01 7.94
C SER A 14 3.02 -3.12 6.42
N CYS A 15 3.11 -1.99 5.72
CA CYS A 15 3.08 -1.94 4.26
C CYS A 15 4.35 -1.32 3.71
N ASN A 16 4.71 -1.68 2.47
CA ASN A 16 5.75 -0.97 1.76
C ASN A 16 5.18 0.36 1.25
N LYS A 17 5.88 1.46 1.50
CA LYS A 17 5.57 2.80 1.01
C LYS A 17 6.74 3.34 0.21
N CYS A 18 6.44 3.90 -0.95
CA CYS A 18 7.45 4.67 -1.66
C CYS A 18 7.54 6.07 -1.05
N SER A 19 8.66 6.39 -0.39
CA SER A 19 8.92 7.71 0.19
C SER A 19 9.37 8.72 -0.85
N PHE A 20 10.03 8.27 -1.92
CA PHE A 20 10.45 9.13 -3.02
C PHE A 20 10.16 8.45 -4.36
N SER A 21 9.29 9.07 -5.16
CA SER A 21 8.95 8.61 -6.50
C SER A 21 9.26 9.69 -7.52
N LEU A 22 9.76 9.28 -8.68
CA LEU A 22 9.99 10.18 -9.82
C LEU A 22 9.46 9.52 -11.08
N LEU A 23 8.57 10.20 -11.79
CA LEU A 23 7.96 9.71 -13.04
C LEU A 23 7.36 8.29 -12.90
N GLY A 24 6.68 8.02 -11.77
CA GLY A 24 6.04 6.72 -11.52
C GLY A 24 7.00 5.61 -11.06
N ASN A 25 8.30 5.89 -10.99
CA ASN A 25 9.30 4.96 -10.48
C ASN A 25 9.56 5.21 -9.00
N CYS A 26 9.58 4.14 -8.21
CA CYS A 26 10.00 4.26 -6.82
C CYS A 26 11.53 4.26 -6.71
N LEU A 27 12.07 5.33 -6.13
CA LEU A 27 13.51 5.51 -5.92
C LEU A 27 13.92 5.22 -4.47
N ASN A 28 12.98 5.38 -3.54
CA ASN A 28 13.19 5.05 -2.14
C ASN A 28 11.95 4.38 -1.54
N ALA A 29 12.07 3.11 -1.20
CA ALA A 29 11.04 2.32 -0.54
C ALA A 29 11.36 2.22 0.95
N VAL A 30 10.35 2.46 1.78
CA VAL A 30 10.41 2.27 3.22
C VAL A 30 9.22 1.43 3.66
N ASN A 31 9.34 0.77 4.80
CA ASN A 31 8.22 0.15 5.48
C ASN A 31 7.54 1.17 6.39
N GLU A 32 6.21 1.20 6.36
CA GLU A 32 5.42 1.99 7.29
C GLU A 32 4.47 1.08 8.06
N THR A 33 4.28 1.38 9.34
CA THR A 33 3.26 0.73 10.16
C THR A 33 1.93 1.44 9.96
N CYS A 34 0.90 0.70 9.57
CA CYS A 34 -0.43 1.25 9.34
C CYS A 34 -1.09 1.67 10.66
N PRO A 35 -1.83 2.79 10.66
CA PRO A 35 -2.70 3.13 11.78
C PRO A 35 -3.80 2.08 11.93
N SER A 36 -4.38 1.94 13.12
CA SER A 36 -5.39 0.92 13.45
C SER A 36 -6.68 0.98 12.60
N THR A 37 -6.86 2.04 11.81
CA THR A 37 -7.98 2.20 10.86
C THR A 37 -7.66 1.67 9.46
N SER A 38 -6.38 1.41 9.16
CA SER A 38 -5.89 0.93 7.87
C SER A 38 -5.60 -0.56 7.93
N ASN A 39 -6.39 -1.33 7.17
CA ASN A 39 -6.36 -2.79 7.22
C ASN A 39 -5.86 -3.41 5.90
N VAL A 40 -5.41 -2.59 4.94
CA VAL A 40 -4.89 -3.06 3.66
C VAL A 40 -3.68 -2.24 3.20
N CYS A 41 -2.77 -2.91 2.50
CA CYS A 41 -1.68 -2.31 1.74
C CYS A 41 -2.10 -2.10 0.29
N TYR A 42 -1.65 -0.99 -0.28
CA TYR A 42 -1.87 -0.61 -1.67
C TYR A 42 -0.54 -0.56 -2.44
N THR A 43 -0.49 -1.17 -3.63
CA THR A 43 0.72 -1.23 -4.48
C THR A 43 1.34 0.16 -4.70
N GLY A 44 2.62 0.30 -4.29
CA GLY A 44 3.43 1.51 -4.53
C GLY A 44 3.10 2.73 -3.65
N ARG A 45 2.04 2.70 -2.84
CA ARG A 45 1.57 3.90 -2.11
C ARG A 45 1.42 3.75 -0.61
N GLY A 46 1.41 2.52 -0.07
CA GLY A 46 1.42 2.29 1.37
C GLY A 46 0.09 1.83 1.96
N CYS A 47 -0.20 2.27 3.18
CA CYS A 47 -1.41 1.92 3.94
C CYS A 47 -2.67 2.60 3.41
N ARG A 48 -3.81 1.92 3.56
CA ARG A 48 -5.11 2.49 3.20
C ARG A 48 -6.24 2.03 4.12
N GLU A 49 -7.18 2.94 4.34
CA GLU A 49 -8.45 2.63 5.01
C GLU A 49 -9.36 1.83 4.05
N ASN A 50 -9.55 0.55 4.37
CA ASN A 50 -10.40 -0.38 3.61
C ASN A 50 -9.95 -0.69 2.16
N ALA A 51 -10.49 -1.77 1.61
CA ALA A 51 -10.32 -2.21 0.24
C ALA A 51 -11.17 -1.42 -0.80
N THR A 52 -11.81 -0.31 -0.41
CA THR A 52 -12.71 0.46 -1.30
C THR A 52 -11.99 1.01 -2.53
N GLY A 53 -12.24 0.47 -3.73
CA GLY A 53 -11.52 0.89 -4.95
C GLY A 53 -10.23 0.11 -5.20
N CYS A 54 -9.94 -0.90 -4.39
CA CYS A 54 -9.04 -1.99 -4.80
C CYS A 54 -9.67 -2.76 -5.97
N ASP A 55 -8.81 -3.30 -6.82
CA ASP A 55 -9.10 -3.87 -8.13
C ASP A 55 -9.77 -2.91 -9.14
N ALA A 56 -9.92 -1.63 -8.78
CA ALA A 56 -10.33 -0.61 -9.73
C ALA A 56 -9.18 -0.29 -10.70
N THR A 57 -9.55 0.02 -11.94
CA THR A 57 -8.62 0.56 -12.93
C THR A 57 -8.91 2.03 -13.11
N THR A 58 -7.95 2.88 -12.77
CA THR A 58 -8.07 4.33 -12.93
C THR A 58 -7.14 4.80 -14.04
N PRO A 59 -7.64 5.56 -15.03
CA PRO A 59 -6.78 6.19 -16.02
C PRO A 59 -5.93 7.27 -15.31
N ASP A 60 -4.62 7.10 -15.36
CA ASP A 60 -3.64 8.08 -14.88
C ASP A 60 -2.88 8.62 -16.10
N THR A 61 -2.59 9.91 -16.12
CA THR A 61 -1.95 10.54 -17.29
C THR A 61 -0.55 10.99 -16.91
N MET A 62 0.46 10.31 -17.45
CA MET A 62 1.86 10.66 -17.25
C MET A 62 2.43 11.21 -18.56
N LEU A 63 2.99 12.42 -18.52
CA LEU A 63 3.60 13.09 -19.68
C LEU A 63 2.67 13.17 -20.92
N GLY A 64 1.36 13.28 -20.70
CA GLY A 64 0.37 13.36 -21.78
C GLY A 64 -0.06 12.01 -22.37
N VAL A 65 0.46 10.90 -21.85
CA VAL A 65 0.02 9.53 -22.20
C VAL A 65 -0.85 8.97 -21.08
N THR A 66 -2.04 8.49 -21.41
CA THR A 66 -2.95 7.85 -20.46
C THR A 66 -2.57 6.38 -20.29
N TYR A 67 -2.31 5.99 -19.04
CA TYR A 67 -2.04 4.62 -18.63
C TYR A 67 -3.15 4.13 -17.71
N ASN A 68 -3.48 2.85 -17.87
CA ASN A 68 -4.48 2.19 -17.05
C ASN A 68 -3.77 1.71 -15.79
N THR A 69 -3.99 2.37 -14.66
CA THR A 69 -3.37 1.96 -13.40
C THR A 69 -4.34 1.05 -12.66
N LYS A 70 -4.00 -0.24 -12.56
CA LYS A 70 -4.77 -1.18 -11.73
C LYS A 70 -4.35 -1.01 -10.27
N ILE A 71 -5.31 -0.70 -9.42
CA ILE A 71 -5.12 -0.59 -7.97
C ILE A 71 -5.21 -1.99 -7.38
N THR A 72 -4.10 -2.57 -6.90
CA THR A 72 -4.13 -3.88 -6.23
C THR A 72 -3.91 -3.71 -4.73
N CYS A 73 -4.67 -4.44 -3.93
CA CYS A 73 -4.56 -4.39 -2.48
C CYS A 73 -4.43 -5.78 -1.87
N CYS A 74 -3.88 -5.81 -0.67
CA CYS A 74 -3.64 -7.03 0.09
C CYS A 74 -3.59 -6.69 1.59
N SER A 75 -3.79 -7.68 2.47
CA SER A 75 -3.98 -7.47 3.92
C SER A 75 -2.96 -8.21 4.78
N THR A 76 -1.79 -8.54 4.22
CA THR A 76 -0.71 -9.21 4.94
C THR A 76 0.53 -8.32 4.98
N GLU A 77 1.44 -8.57 5.91
CA GLU A 77 2.67 -7.78 6.07
C GLU A 77 3.44 -7.63 4.74
N SER A 78 3.73 -6.38 4.37
CA SER A 78 4.56 -6.00 3.22
C SER A 78 4.17 -6.68 1.90
N CYS A 79 2.89 -7.02 1.76
CA CYS A 79 2.35 -7.78 0.64
C CYS A 79 2.27 -7.00 -0.68
N ASN A 80 2.50 -5.70 -0.62
CA ASN A 80 2.48 -4.79 -1.75
C ASN A 80 3.92 -4.54 -2.22
N PRO A 81 4.48 -5.38 -3.11
CA PRO A 81 5.85 -5.22 -3.55
C PRO A 81 6.05 -3.87 -4.23
N ILE A 82 7.20 -3.26 -3.99
CA ILE A 82 7.66 -2.05 -4.67
C ILE A 82 8.89 -2.42 -5.49
N THR A 83 8.83 -2.21 -6.79
CA THR A 83 10.01 -2.31 -7.65
C THR A 83 10.80 -1.00 -7.52
N LEU A 84 12.01 -1.08 -6.98
CA LEU A 84 12.96 0.03 -6.99
C LEU A 84 13.53 0.19 -8.40
N SER A 85 13.38 1.38 -8.96
CA SER A 85 14.01 1.72 -10.23
C SER A 85 15.34 2.39 -9.90
N LEU A 86 16.42 1.63 -9.86
CA LEU A 86 17.76 2.22 -9.91
C LEU A 86 17.96 2.66 -11.36
N GLY A 87 17.93 3.98 -11.61
CA GLY A 87 18.14 4.53 -12.95
C GLY A 87 19.37 3.90 -13.61
N HIS A 88 19.16 3.31 -14.79
CA HIS A 88 20.24 2.90 -15.68
C HIS A 88 20.84 4.13 -16.36
#